data_AF-A0A829PVY2-F1
#
_entry.id   AF-A0A829PVY2-F1
#
_cell.length_a   1.000
_cell.length_b   1.000
_cell.length_c   1.000
_cell.angle_alpha   90.00
_cell.angle_beta   90.00
_cell.angle_gamma   90.00
#
_symmetry.space_group_name_H-M   'P 1'
#
loop_
_entity.id
_entity.type
_entity.pdbx_description
1 polymer ?
#
loop_
_entity_poly.entity_id
_entity_poly.type
_entity_poly.pdbx_seq_one_letter_code
_entity_poly.pdbx_strand_id
1 'polypeptide(L)'
;MHGAEPNMRWRTFCNRLLAIADRLDVSTVVILGALLADTPHTRPVPVSGTAYSPEAAKFFGLEETRYEGPTGIAGVFQDACVNAGIPAVAFWAAVPHYVSQPPNPKATVALLQRVEDVLDVEVPLGDLPEQAEEWEQAVTEMTTEDEEIAEYVQSLEERGDAEVDTTEMLSKIDGDALAAEFERYLRRRGPRFGG
;
A
#
# COMPACT_ATOMS: atom_id res chain seq x y z
N MET A 1 -12.19 -10.03 -0.70
CA MET A 1 -13.19 -10.11 -1.79
C MET A 1 -12.54 -9.58 -3.06
N HIS A 2 -12.88 -10.09 -4.26
CA HIS A 2 -12.35 -9.58 -5.53
C HIS A 2 -13.46 -9.54 -6.59
N GLY A 3 -13.37 -8.63 -7.54
CA GLY A 3 -14.36 -8.48 -8.61
C GLY A 3 -14.28 -7.10 -9.27
N ALA A 4 -14.99 -6.96 -10.39
CA ALA A 4 -15.12 -5.68 -11.08
C ALA A 4 -15.91 -4.68 -10.23
N GLU A 5 -15.49 -3.42 -10.26
CA GLU A 5 -16.22 -2.34 -9.61
C GLU A 5 -17.63 -2.21 -10.21
N PRO A 6 -18.69 -2.16 -9.37
CA PRO A 6 -20.04 -2.01 -9.87
C PRO A 6 -20.23 -0.64 -10.52
N ASN A 7 -20.92 -0.56 -11.66
CA ASN A 7 -21.17 0.73 -12.33
C ASN A 7 -22.26 1.59 -11.64
N MET A 8 -23.17 0.98 -10.87
CA MET A 8 -24.32 1.67 -10.28
C MET A 8 -24.67 1.08 -8.91
N ARG A 9 -25.53 1.79 -8.17
CA ARG A 9 -26.12 1.34 -6.89
C ARG A 9 -25.10 1.04 -5.79
N TRP A 10 -24.04 1.83 -5.70
CA TRP A 10 -22.97 1.68 -4.72
C TRP A 10 -23.47 1.58 -3.27
N ARG A 11 -24.45 2.41 -2.87
CA ARG A 11 -25.06 2.32 -1.53
C ARG A 11 -25.66 0.93 -1.25
N THR A 12 -26.43 0.39 -2.20
CA THR A 12 -27.04 -0.94 -2.06
C THR A 12 -25.98 -2.03 -2.06
N PHE A 13 -24.93 -1.88 -2.87
CA PHE A 13 -23.81 -2.81 -2.90
C PHE A 13 -23.07 -2.84 -1.56
N CYS A 14 -22.67 -1.68 -1.03
CA CYS A 14 -22.01 -1.57 0.28
C CYS A 14 -22.87 -2.16 1.39
N ASN A 15 -24.17 -1.84 1.44
CA ASN A 15 -25.06 -2.41 2.46
C ASN A 15 -25.14 -3.94 2.41
N ARG A 16 -25.07 -4.54 1.22
CA ARG A 16 -25.01 -6.01 1.09
C ARG A 16 -23.70 -6.58 1.60
N LEU A 17 -22.58 -5.92 1.31
CA LEU A 17 -21.28 -6.32 1.83
C LEU A 17 -21.22 -6.19 3.36
N LEU A 18 -21.76 -5.11 3.92
CA LEU A 18 -21.87 -4.92 5.37
C LEU A 18 -22.73 -6.00 6.02
N ALA A 19 -23.87 -6.36 5.42
CA ALA A 19 -24.71 -7.44 5.93
C ALA A 19 -24.00 -8.81 5.88
N ILE A 20 -23.06 -9.03 4.96
CA ILE A 20 -22.21 -10.22 4.94
C ILE A 20 -21.15 -10.12 6.03
N ALA A 21 -20.50 -8.97 6.17
CA ALA A 21 -19.47 -8.73 7.19
C ALA A 21 -20.01 -8.93 8.61
N ASP A 22 -21.20 -8.40 8.89
CA ASP A 22 -21.92 -8.57 10.16
C ASP A 22 -22.23 -10.04 10.47
N ARG A 23 -22.77 -10.79 9.49
CA ARG A 23 -23.06 -12.23 9.68
C ARG A 23 -21.82 -13.10 9.89
N LEU A 24 -20.65 -12.63 9.47
CA LEU A 24 -19.39 -13.33 9.61
C LEU A 24 -18.57 -12.81 10.79
N ASP A 25 -19.11 -11.88 11.59
CA ASP A 25 -18.44 -11.25 12.72
C ASP A 25 -17.07 -10.66 12.34
N VAL A 26 -16.99 -9.99 11.18
CA VAL A 26 -15.75 -9.41 10.67
C VAL A 26 -15.27 -8.30 11.60
N SER A 27 -14.07 -8.47 12.16
CA SER A 27 -13.46 -7.51 13.09
C SER A 27 -12.71 -6.36 12.41
N THR A 28 -12.26 -6.55 11.16
CA THR A 28 -11.45 -5.56 10.43
C THR A 28 -11.60 -5.75 8.93
N VAL A 29 -11.66 -4.63 8.20
CA VAL A 29 -11.72 -4.59 6.73
C VAL A 29 -10.44 -3.94 6.20
N VAL A 30 -9.75 -4.63 5.30
CA VAL A 30 -8.59 -4.10 4.57
C VAL A 30 -8.93 -4.00 3.09
N ILE A 31 -8.81 -2.79 2.55
CA ILE A 31 -9.11 -2.48 1.15
C ILE A 31 -7.78 -2.18 0.44
N LEU A 32 -7.58 -2.78 -0.72
CA LEU A 32 -6.34 -2.64 -1.49
C LEU A 32 -6.66 -2.02 -2.85
N GLY A 33 -5.82 -1.09 -3.25
CA GLY A 33 -5.89 -0.44 -4.55
C GLY A 33 -4.49 -0.07 -5.05
N ALA A 34 -4.45 0.35 -6.30
CA ALA A 34 -3.27 0.92 -6.93
C ALA A 34 -3.71 2.12 -7.77
N LEU A 35 -2.83 3.09 -7.89
CA LEU A 35 -3.03 4.29 -8.71
C LEU A 35 -1.76 4.59 -9.49
N LEU A 36 -1.91 5.26 -10.63
CA LEU A 36 -0.76 5.73 -11.39
C LEU A 36 -0.23 7.03 -10.76
N ALA A 37 1.09 7.11 -10.58
CA ALA A 37 1.76 8.23 -9.94
C ALA A 37 3.13 8.52 -10.57
N ASP A 38 3.65 9.71 -10.24
CA ASP A 38 5.01 10.13 -10.55
C ASP A 38 5.99 9.50 -9.55
N THR A 39 6.31 8.22 -9.76
CA THR A 39 7.23 7.47 -8.90
C THR A 39 8.19 6.62 -9.75
N PRO A 40 9.47 6.50 -9.37
CA PRO A 40 10.43 5.71 -10.12
C PRO A 40 10.26 4.21 -9.82
N HIS A 41 10.33 3.37 -10.85
CA HIS A 41 10.23 1.92 -10.70
C HIS A 41 11.42 1.29 -9.97
N THR A 42 12.53 2.02 -9.83
CA THR A 42 13.81 1.64 -9.22
C THR A 42 13.89 1.91 -7.71
N ARG A 43 12.82 2.45 -7.09
CA ARG A 43 12.72 2.69 -5.65
C ARG A 43 11.61 1.83 -5.02
N PRO A 44 11.55 1.70 -3.68
CA PRO A 44 10.43 1.02 -3.02
C PRO A 44 9.10 1.66 -3.40
N VAL A 45 8.05 0.85 -3.55
CA VAL A 45 6.72 1.31 -3.96
C VAL A 45 6.10 2.15 -2.84
N PRO A 46 5.83 3.45 -3.05
CA PRO A 46 5.13 4.24 -2.06
C PRO A 46 3.71 3.70 -1.85
N VAL A 47 3.32 3.53 -0.59
CA VAL A 47 1.96 3.12 -0.23
C VAL A 47 1.34 4.18 0.65
N SER A 48 0.28 4.81 0.14
CA SER A 48 -0.54 5.76 0.89
C SER A 48 -1.87 5.11 1.27
N GLY A 49 -2.68 5.78 2.08
CA GLY A 49 -3.91 5.17 2.55
C GLY A 49 -4.76 6.03 3.47
N THR A 50 -5.89 5.47 3.87
CA THR A 50 -6.80 6.03 4.87
C THR A 50 -7.13 4.99 5.92
N ALA A 51 -7.37 5.44 7.14
CA ALA A 51 -7.76 4.58 8.26
C ALA A 51 -9.05 5.09 8.92
N TYR A 52 -9.62 4.27 9.79
CA TYR A 52 -10.86 4.55 10.52
C TYR A 52 -10.68 5.57 11.66
N SER A 53 -9.44 5.91 12.05
CA SER A 53 -9.15 6.99 13.00
C SER A 53 -7.76 7.60 12.76
N PRO A 54 -7.49 8.83 13.25
CA PRO A 54 -6.16 9.46 13.17
C PRO A 54 -5.07 8.65 13.90
N GLU A 55 -5.40 7.99 15.00
CA GLU A 55 -4.49 7.13 15.75
C GLU A 55 -4.13 5.88 14.95
N ALA A 56 -5.12 5.27 14.29
CA ALA A 56 -4.89 4.14 13.40
C ALA A 56 -4.04 4.54 12.19
N ALA A 57 -4.28 5.72 11.60
CA ALA A 57 -3.45 6.23 10.52
C ALA A 57 -1.97 6.34 10.94
N LYS A 58 -1.70 6.95 12.11
CA LYS A 58 -0.34 7.01 12.67
C LYS A 58 0.25 5.64 12.93
N PHE A 59 -0.53 4.72 13.51
CA PHE A 59 -0.08 3.36 13.82
C PHE A 59 0.33 2.58 12.56
N PHE A 60 -0.35 2.81 11.44
CA PHE A 60 -0.01 2.17 10.15
C PHE A 60 0.98 2.98 9.30
N GLY A 61 1.52 4.08 9.81
CA GLY A 61 2.41 4.96 9.05
C GLY A 61 1.75 5.56 7.81
N LEU A 62 0.43 5.77 7.87
CA LEU A 62 -0.35 6.37 6.80
C LEU A 62 -0.33 7.88 6.94
N GLU A 63 0.13 8.55 5.90
CA GLU A 63 0.00 10.00 5.81
C GLU A 63 -1.47 10.38 5.70
N GLU A 64 -1.91 11.34 6.51
CA GLU A 64 -3.27 11.86 6.48
C GLU A 64 -3.51 12.55 5.14
N THR A 65 -4.13 11.82 4.23
CA THR A 65 -4.42 12.32 2.88
C THR A 65 -5.60 13.30 2.96
N ARG A 66 -5.33 14.60 2.78
CA ARG A 66 -6.35 15.65 2.66
C ARG A 66 -6.96 15.76 1.25
N TYR A 67 -6.91 14.66 0.49
CA TYR A 67 -7.37 14.64 -0.89
C TYR A 67 -8.87 14.90 -0.98
N GLU A 68 -9.24 15.95 -1.71
CA GLU A 68 -10.61 16.19 -2.15
C GLU A 68 -10.70 15.95 -3.65
N GLY A 69 -11.41 14.89 -4.04
CA GLY A 69 -11.57 14.52 -5.44
C GLY A 69 -12.52 13.34 -5.64
N PRO A 70 -12.69 12.87 -6.88
CA PRO A 70 -13.54 11.72 -7.16
C PRO A 70 -13.02 10.47 -6.42
N THR A 71 -13.94 9.73 -5.81
CA THR A 71 -13.64 8.47 -5.12
C THR A 71 -14.30 7.30 -5.85
N GLY A 72 -13.70 6.12 -5.75
CA GLY A 72 -14.27 4.87 -6.24
C GLY A 72 -15.06 4.12 -5.18
N ILE A 73 -15.57 2.95 -5.54
CA ILE A 73 -16.28 2.05 -4.63
C ILE A 73 -15.44 1.68 -3.40
N ALA A 74 -14.12 1.63 -3.54
CA ALA A 74 -13.18 1.37 -2.45
C ALA A 74 -13.33 2.39 -1.32
N GLY A 75 -13.31 3.69 -1.63
CA GLY A 75 -13.48 4.74 -0.64
C GLY A 75 -14.90 4.76 -0.06
N VAL A 76 -15.92 4.57 -0.91
CA VAL A 76 -17.33 4.52 -0.45
C VAL A 76 -17.58 3.32 0.47
N PHE A 77 -16.97 2.18 0.21
CA PHE A 77 -17.10 1.00 1.07
C PHE A 77 -16.33 1.17 2.38
N GLN A 78 -15.14 1.78 2.35
CA GLN A 78 -14.38 2.11 3.55
C GLN A 78 -15.18 3.02 4.48
N ASP A 79 -15.72 4.12 3.96
CA ASP A 79 -16.59 5.03 4.72
C ASP A 79 -17.83 4.31 5.28
N ALA A 80 -18.48 3.46 4.48
CA ALA A 80 -19.62 2.68 4.93
C ALA A 80 -19.28 1.72 6.08
N CYS A 81 -18.08 1.11 6.07
CA CYS A 81 -17.61 0.26 7.16
C CYS A 81 -17.39 1.08 8.45
N VAL A 82 -16.70 2.22 8.34
CA VAL A 82 -16.43 3.10 9.49
C VAL A 82 -17.73 3.59 10.11
N ASN A 83 -18.69 4.03 9.29
CA ASN A 83 -20.01 4.47 9.75
C ASN A 83 -20.84 3.33 10.39
N ALA A 84 -20.59 2.08 10.00
CA ALA A 84 -21.19 0.89 10.61
C ALA A 84 -20.44 0.42 11.88
N GLY A 85 -19.36 1.10 12.29
CA GLY A 85 -18.54 0.73 13.45
C GLY A 85 -17.55 -0.42 13.19
N ILE A 86 -17.33 -0.80 11.93
CA ILE A 86 -16.34 -1.81 11.55
C ILE A 86 -15.02 -1.09 11.22
N PRO A 87 -13.92 -1.37 11.94
CA PRO A 87 -12.60 -0.83 11.62
C PRO A 87 -12.22 -1.13 10.17
N ALA A 88 -11.94 -0.09 9.39
CA ALA A 88 -11.59 -0.21 7.98
C ALA A 88 -10.38 0.65 7.59
N VAL A 89 -9.44 0.03 6.88
CA VAL A 89 -8.21 0.67 6.37
C VAL A 89 -8.12 0.43 4.87
N ALA A 90 -7.68 1.43 4.11
CA ALA A 90 -7.44 1.33 2.68
C ALA A 90 -5.99 1.69 2.34
N PHE A 91 -5.35 0.87 1.50
CA PHE A 91 -3.99 1.10 0.99
C PHE A 91 -3.99 1.27 -0.52
N TRP A 92 -3.17 2.20 -1.00
CA TRP A 92 -2.98 2.53 -2.40
C TRP A 92 -1.50 2.46 -2.76
N ALA A 93 -1.13 1.50 -3.61
CA ALA A 93 0.20 1.45 -4.18
C ALA A 93 0.34 2.47 -5.31
N ALA A 94 1.37 3.31 -5.23
CA ALA A 94 1.76 4.23 -6.30
C ALA A 94 2.53 3.45 -7.38
N VAL A 95 1.92 3.29 -8.55
CA VAL A 95 2.51 2.59 -9.70
C VAL A 95 3.05 3.63 -10.68
N PRO A 96 4.27 3.48 -11.21
CA PRO A 96 4.80 4.38 -12.23
C PRO A 96 3.87 4.48 -13.44
N HIS A 97 3.48 5.69 -13.83
CA HIS A 97 2.51 5.89 -14.92
C HIS A 97 3.00 5.38 -16.29
N TYR A 98 4.32 5.41 -16.51
CA TYR A 98 4.97 4.92 -17.73
C TYR A 98 5.04 3.38 -17.80
N VAL A 99 4.71 2.66 -16.71
CA VAL A 99 4.53 1.20 -16.70
C VAL A 99 3.21 0.82 -16.04
N SER A 100 2.12 1.16 -16.74
CA SER A 100 0.75 0.97 -16.24
C SER A 100 0.12 -0.38 -16.62
N GLN A 101 0.80 -1.20 -17.43
CA GLN A 101 0.25 -2.48 -17.87
C GLN A 101 0.38 -3.56 -16.77
N PRO A 102 -0.72 -4.25 -16.40
CA PRO A 102 -0.64 -5.37 -15.50
C PRO A 102 0.03 -6.58 -16.19
N PRO A 103 0.73 -7.45 -15.44
CA PRO A 103 0.88 -7.47 -13.98
C PRO A 103 1.99 -6.54 -13.43
N ASN A 104 1.82 -6.08 -12.18
CA ASN A 104 2.86 -5.40 -11.42
C ASN A 104 3.12 -6.18 -10.09
N PRO A 105 4.07 -7.12 -10.09
CA PRO A 105 4.38 -7.93 -8.90
C PRO A 105 4.97 -7.08 -7.77
N LYS A 106 5.77 -6.06 -8.09
CA LYS A 106 6.40 -5.17 -7.10
C LYS A 106 5.37 -4.42 -6.25
N ALA A 107 4.35 -3.85 -6.87
CA ALA A 107 3.23 -3.21 -6.18
C ALA A 107 2.38 -4.22 -5.37
N THR A 108 2.23 -5.44 -5.89
CA THR A 108 1.50 -6.52 -5.19
C THR A 108 2.21 -6.90 -3.89
N VAL A 109 3.53 -7.08 -3.92
CA VAL A 109 4.34 -7.37 -2.72
C VAL A 109 4.18 -6.26 -1.68
N ALA A 110 4.28 -4.99 -2.09
CA ALA A 110 4.14 -3.85 -1.19
C ALA A 110 2.75 -3.82 -0.51
N LEU A 111 1.67 -4.11 -1.24
CA LEU A 111 0.32 -4.18 -0.67
C LEU A 111 0.15 -5.36 0.28
N LEU A 112 0.71 -6.53 -0.04
CA LEU A 112 0.63 -7.71 0.83
C LEU A 112 1.36 -7.49 2.16
N GLN A 113 2.51 -6.82 2.15
CA GLN A 113 3.22 -6.42 3.38
C GLN A 113 2.33 -5.54 4.29
N ARG A 114 1.55 -4.61 3.71
CA ARG A 114 0.59 -3.82 4.48
C ARG A 114 -0.57 -4.64 5.03
N VAL A 115 -1.00 -5.68 4.33
CA VAL A 115 -2.00 -6.62 4.85
C VAL A 115 -1.44 -7.37 6.07
N GLU A 116 -0.20 -7.83 6.02
CA GLU A 116 0.47 -8.45 7.17
C GLU A 116 0.53 -7.48 8.37
N ASP A 117 0.85 -6.20 8.12
CA ASP A 117 0.89 -5.17 9.15
C ASP A 117 -0.47 -4.93 9.83
N VAL A 118 -1.59 -5.04 9.09
CA VAL A 118 -2.92 -4.82 9.68
C VAL A 118 -3.44 -6.07 10.38
N LEU A 119 -3.27 -7.24 9.75
CA LEU A 119 -3.86 -8.48 10.24
C LEU A 119 -2.99 -9.21 11.26
N ASP A 120 -1.71 -8.85 11.38
CA ASP A 120 -0.71 -9.54 12.20
C ASP A 120 -0.63 -11.04 11.86
N VAL A 121 -0.76 -11.35 10.57
CA VAL A 121 -0.71 -12.71 10.01
C VAL A 121 0.35 -12.72 8.92
N GLU A 122 1.21 -13.74 8.94
CA GLU A 122 2.20 -13.97 7.88
C GLU A 122 1.49 -14.36 6.56
N VAL A 123 1.82 -13.65 5.49
CA VAL A 123 1.33 -13.89 4.14
C VAL A 123 2.47 -14.51 3.32
N PRO A 124 2.37 -15.78 2.93
CA PRO A 124 3.41 -16.41 2.13
C PRO A 124 3.47 -15.76 0.74
N LEU A 125 4.54 -15.00 0.47
CA LEU A 125 4.72 -14.28 -0.80
C LEU A 125 5.10 -15.18 -1.98
N GLY A 126 5.57 -16.41 -1.72
CA GLY A 126 6.02 -17.34 -2.76
C GLY A 126 7.09 -16.72 -3.65
N ASP A 127 6.87 -16.80 -4.96
CA ASP A 127 7.82 -16.32 -5.98
C ASP A 127 7.59 -14.84 -6.35
N LEU A 128 6.68 -14.14 -5.68
CA LEU A 128 6.41 -12.72 -5.96
C LEU A 128 7.64 -11.81 -5.82
N PRO A 129 8.55 -12.00 -4.85
CA PRO A 129 9.76 -11.18 -4.76
C PRO A 129 10.69 -11.37 -5.97
N GLU A 130 10.86 -12.62 -6.43
CA GLU A 130 11.66 -12.92 -7.64
C GLU A 130 11.02 -12.29 -8.88
N GLN A 131 9.70 -12.44 -9.04
CA GLN A 131 8.95 -11.78 -10.13
C GLN A 131 9.04 -10.25 -10.06
N ALA A 132 9.13 -9.66 -8.87
CA ALA A 132 9.30 -8.23 -8.69
C ALA A 132 10.69 -7.76 -9.14
N GLU A 133 11.74 -8.51 -8.84
CA GLU A 133 13.10 -8.24 -9.30
C GLU A 133 13.23 -8.38 -10.82
N GLU A 134 12.69 -9.45 -11.39
CA GLU A 134 12.66 -9.66 -12.85
C GLU A 134 11.88 -8.54 -13.57
N TRP A 135 10.74 -8.15 -13.01
CA TRP A 135 9.93 -7.06 -13.54
C TRP A 135 10.69 -5.73 -13.50
N GLU A 136 11.37 -5.43 -12.40
CA GLU A 136 12.15 -4.20 -12.26
C GLU A 136 13.27 -4.13 -13.30
N GLN A 137 14.03 -5.23 -13.47
CA GLN A 137 15.10 -5.31 -14.49
C GLN A 137 14.55 -5.11 -15.90
N ALA A 138 13.45 -5.77 -16.25
CA ALA A 138 12.83 -5.64 -17.57
C ALA A 138 12.36 -4.19 -17.83
N VAL A 139 11.80 -3.51 -16.82
CA VAL A 139 11.42 -2.10 -16.94
C VAL A 139 12.65 -1.22 -17.09
N THR A 140 13.71 -1.45 -16.31
CA THR A 140 14.95 -0.69 -16.42
C THR A 140 15.56 -0.82 -17.82
N GLU A 141 15.60 -2.02 -18.38
CA GLU A 141 16.06 -2.25 -19.76
C GLU A 141 15.23 -1.45 -20.78
N MET A 142 13.90 -1.55 -20.71
CA MET A 142 13.01 -0.83 -21.64
C MET A 142 13.12 0.70 -21.53
N THR A 143 13.32 1.21 -20.32
CA THR A 143 13.40 2.66 -20.07
C THR A 143 14.78 3.24 -20.39
N THR A 144 15.84 2.44 -20.33
CA THR A 144 17.21 2.89 -20.65
C THR A 144 17.41 3.11 -22.16
N GLU A 145 16.61 2.45 -23.00
CA GLU A 145 16.65 2.65 -24.46
C GLU A 145 16.10 4.01 -24.90
N ASP A 146 15.32 4.68 -24.05
CA ASP A 146 14.70 5.98 -24.30
C ASP A 146 15.32 7.05 -23.37
N GLU A 147 16.15 7.92 -23.93
CA GLU A 147 16.87 8.96 -23.19
C GLU A 147 15.92 9.92 -22.44
N GLU A 148 14.74 10.22 -23.00
CA GLU A 148 13.76 11.11 -22.35
C GLU A 148 13.15 10.42 -21.11
N ILE A 149 12.83 9.14 -21.22
CA ILE A 149 12.29 8.38 -20.09
C ILE A 149 13.38 8.16 -19.03
N ALA A 150 14.62 7.86 -19.43
CA ALA A 150 15.73 7.69 -18.50
C ALA A 150 16.01 8.97 -17.68
N GLU A 151 16.09 10.13 -18.33
CA GLU A 151 16.23 11.43 -17.65
C GLU A 151 15.04 11.70 -16.71
N TYR A 152 13.83 11.37 -17.15
CA TYR A 152 12.64 11.54 -16.32
C TYR A 152 12.67 10.64 -15.07
N VAL A 153 13.03 9.36 -15.20
CA VAL A 153 13.18 8.43 -14.08
C VAL A 153 14.23 8.96 -13.10
N GLN A 154 15.38 9.42 -13.58
CA GLN A 154 16.41 10.02 -12.73
C GLN A 154 15.87 11.24 -11.96
N SER A 155 15.10 12.11 -12.62
CA SER A 155 14.49 13.25 -11.94
C SER A 155 13.50 12.87 -10.84
N LEU A 156 12.78 11.76 -11.01
CA LEU A 156 11.88 11.21 -9.99
C LEU A 156 12.65 10.61 -8.81
N GLU A 157 13.76 9.93 -9.08
CA GLU A 157 14.66 9.41 -8.05
C GLU A 157 15.24 10.54 -7.19
N GLU A 158 15.80 11.57 -7.81
CA GLU A 158 16.39 12.71 -7.10
C GLU A 158 15.37 13.43 -6.19
N ARG A 159 14.12 13.57 -6.66
CA ARG A 159 13.02 14.13 -5.86
C ARG A 159 12.63 13.23 -4.70
N GLY A 160 12.45 11.93 -4.95
CA GLY A 160 12.06 10.97 -3.93
C GLY A 160 13.14 10.80 -2.84
N ASP A 161 14.40 10.68 -3.24
CA ASP A 161 15.52 10.47 -2.31
C ASP A 161 15.69 11.70 -1.39
N ALA A 162 15.50 12.93 -1.90
CA ALA A 162 15.54 14.14 -1.10
C ALA A 162 14.40 14.23 -0.05
N GLU A 163 13.21 13.72 -0.38
CA GLU A 163 12.07 13.64 0.55
C GLU A 163 12.31 12.60 1.66
N VAL A 164 12.89 11.44 1.31
CA VAL A 164 13.25 10.39 2.26
C VAL A 164 14.32 10.88 3.24
N ASP A 165 15.40 11.50 2.76
CA ASP A 165 16.46 12.04 3.60
C ASP A 165 15.93 13.04 4.64
N THR A 166 15.00 13.90 4.22
CA THR A 166 14.35 14.87 5.11
C THR A 166 13.52 14.17 6.19
N THR A 167 12.76 13.13 5.81
CA THR A 167 11.92 12.35 6.73
C THR A 167 12.74 11.50 7.70
N GLU A 168 13.82 10.89 7.24
CA GLU A 168 14.79 10.18 8.08
C GLU A 168 15.46 11.11 9.09
N MET A 169 15.83 12.32 8.68
CA MET A 169 16.37 13.31 9.62
C MET A 169 15.37 13.68 10.71
N LEU A 170 14.08 13.82 10.36
CA LEU A 170 13.02 14.12 11.32
C LEU A 170 12.74 12.94 12.27
N SER A 171 12.73 11.71 11.77
CA SER A 171 12.51 10.51 12.59
C SER A 171 13.68 10.17 13.50
N LYS A 172 14.93 10.44 13.10
CA LYS A 172 16.12 10.32 13.99
C LYS A 172 16.07 11.27 15.19
N ILE A 173 15.31 12.36 15.10
CA ILE A 173 15.05 13.26 16.24
C ILE A 173 14.02 12.62 17.20
N ASP A 174 13.17 11.73 16.71
CA ASP A 174 12.09 11.05 17.45
C ASP A 174 12.40 9.56 17.66
N GLY A 175 13.52 9.27 18.33
CA GLY A 175 14.11 7.92 18.44
C GLY A 175 13.25 6.81 19.08
N ASP A 176 12.14 7.17 19.74
CA ASP A 176 11.19 6.22 20.32
C ASP A 176 10.31 5.53 19.25
N ALA A 177 10.04 6.20 18.12
CA ALA A 177 9.25 5.64 17.02
C ALA A 177 10.00 4.50 16.30
N LEU A 178 11.31 4.67 16.09
CA LEU A 178 12.16 3.70 15.40
C LEU A 178 12.34 2.39 16.20
N ALA A 179 12.41 2.48 17.54
CA ALA A 179 12.54 1.31 18.41
C ALA A 179 11.30 0.41 18.38
N ALA A 180 10.10 1.02 18.33
CA ALA A 180 8.83 0.29 18.28
C ALA A 180 8.64 -0.49 16.97
N GLU A 181 9.06 0.08 15.84
CA GLU A 181 9.01 -0.58 14.53
C GLU A 181 9.96 -1.80 14.48
N PHE A 182 11.17 -1.65 15.03
CA PHE A 182 12.18 -2.70 15.06
C PHE A 182 11.78 -3.89 15.93
N GLU A 183 11.21 -3.65 17.13
CA GLU A 183 10.69 -4.72 17.99
C GLU A 183 9.54 -5.49 17.33
N ARG A 184 8.68 -4.78 16.58
CA ARG A 184 7.57 -5.38 15.85
C ARG A 184 8.06 -6.28 14.72
N TYR A 185 9.07 -5.84 13.97
CA TYR A 185 9.71 -6.63 12.92
C TYR A 185 10.31 -7.94 13.46
N LEU A 186 11.00 -7.88 14.60
CA LEU A 186 11.64 -9.06 15.20
C LEU A 186 10.64 -10.07 15.79
N ARG A 187 9.50 -9.62 16.32
CA ARG A 187 8.45 -10.53 16.84
C ARG A 187 7.81 -11.39 15.75
N ARG A 188 7.67 -10.85 14.52
CA ARG A 188 7.06 -11.59 13.40
C ARG A 188 7.98 -12.63 12.80
N ARG A 189 9.30 -12.44 12.88
CA ARG A 189 10.30 -13.26 12.21
C ARG A 189 11.06 -14.18 13.16
N GLY A 190 10.38 -14.70 14.19
CA GLY A 190 10.95 -15.46 15.32
C GLY A 190 12.15 -16.35 14.96
N PRO A 191 13.13 -16.51 15.87
CA PRO A 191 14.45 -17.03 15.55
C PRO A 191 14.32 -18.31 14.73
N ARG A 192 14.85 -18.29 13.50
CA ARG A 192 15.06 -19.50 12.70
C ARG A 192 15.89 -20.45 13.57
N PHE A 193 15.21 -21.40 14.20
CA PHE A 193 15.87 -22.52 14.84
C PHE A 193 16.51 -23.34 13.73
N GLY A 194 17.84 -23.34 13.74
CA GLY A 194 18.61 -24.36 13.05
C GLY A 194 18.28 -25.74 13.61
N GLY A 195 18.22 -26.71 12.70
CA GLY A 195 18.06 -28.14 12.95
C GLY A 195 18.13 -28.87 11.62
#